data_AF-A0A1E3SY27-F1
#
_entry.id   AF-A0A1E3SY27-F1
#
_cell.length_a   1.000
_cell.length_b   1.000
_cell.length_c   1.000
_cell.angle_alpha   90.00
_cell.angle_beta   90.00
_cell.angle_gamma   90.00
#
_symmetry.space_group_name_H-M   'P 1'
#
loop_
_entity.id
_entity.type
_entity.pdbx_description
1 polymer ?
#
loop_
_entity_poly.entity_id
_entity_poly.type
_entity_poly.pdbx_seq_one_letter_code
_entity_poly.pdbx_strand_id
1 'polypeptide(L)'
;MKRILAAGLLSGTVALAGAGVGTGVAQADPGTGICNQLAMCSYVWCPGSPLPMPDVVWDMNRCHHYYGGSLGHPGTEGGIQVGAHILEGDPSPANTCNGSPICLPGL
;
A
#
# COMPACT_ATOMS: atom_id res chain seq x y z
N MET A 1 -65.20 -11.14 28.97
CA MET A 1 -63.95 -11.74 29.48
C MET A 1 -63.89 -13.23 29.13
N LYS A 2 -63.14 -13.63 28.10
CA LYS A 2 -62.51 -14.97 28.01
C LYS A 2 -61.39 -14.92 26.95
N ARG A 3 -60.25 -15.53 27.31
CA ARG A 3 -58.91 -15.43 26.70
C ARG A 3 -58.63 -16.62 25.79
N ILE A 4 -57.93 -16.44 24.66
CA ILE A 4 -57.01 -17.41 24.01
C ILE A 4 -56.03 -16.58 23.14
N LEU A 5 -54.81 -16.27 23.59
CA LEU A 5 -53.52 -16.98 23.40
C LEU A 5 -53.01 -17.10 21.95
N ALA A 6 -51.96 -16.30 21.68
CA ALA A 6 -50.71 -16.60 20.98
C ALA A 6 -50.69 -17.51 19.74
N ALA A 7 -50.25 -16.94 18.61
CA ALA A 7 -49.44 -17.55 17.55
C ALA A 7 -48.91 -16.40 16.67
N GLY A 8 -47.69 -16.35 16.14
CA GLY A 8 -46.62 -17.31 15.98
C GLY A 8 -45.73 -16.76 14.85
N LEU A 9 -44.41 -16.88 15.03
CA LEU A 9 -43.30 -16.33 14.23
C LEU A 9 -43.49 -16.33 12.71
N LEU A 10 -43.11 -15.24 12.03
CA LEU A 10 -42.69 -15.30 10.63
C LEU A 10 -41.49 -14.39 10.35
N SER A 11 -40.35 -15.08 10.18
CA SER A 11 -39.23 -14.84 9.26
C SER A 11 -38.42 -13.55 9.35
N GLY A 12 -37.24 -13.70 9.95
CA GLY A 12 -36.09 -12.84 9.68
C GLY A 12 -35.63 -13.01 8.23
N THR A 13 -35.33 -11.88 7.58
CA THR A 13 -34.53 -11.84 6.37
C THR A 13 -33.20 -11.20 6.73
N VAL A 14 -32.14 -12.01 6.71
CA VAL A 14 -30.76 -11.50 6.73
C VAL A 14 -30.47 -11.03 5.31
N ALA A 15 -30.56 -9.72 5.08
CA ALA A 15 -30.01 -9.13 3.87
C ALA A 15 -28.49 -9.07 4.04
N LEU A 16 -27.80 -10.14 3.62
CA LEU A 16 -26.38 -10.07 3.28
C LEU A 16 -26.27 -9.22 2.01
N ALA A 17 -26.25 -7.90 2.18
CA ALA A 17 -25.72 -7.02 1.16
C ALA A 17 -24.21 -7.23 1.12
N GLY A 18 -23.79 -8.28 0.40
CA GLY A 18 -22.41 -8.44 -0.03
C GLY A 18 -22.09 -7.31 -1.00
N ALA A 19 -21.69 -6.16 -0.46
CA ALA A 19 -21.02 -5.13 -1.23
C ALA A 19 -19.61 -5.64 -1.53
N GLY A 20 -19.50 -6.57 -2.49
CA GLY A 20 -18.26 -6.90 -3.15
C GLY A 20 -17.87 -5.76 -4.09
N VAL A 21 -17.61 -4.57 -3.54
CA VAL A 21 -16.91 -3.52 -4.26
C VAL A 21 -15.42 -3.77 -4.09
N GLY A 22 -14.88 -4.52 -5.04
CA GLY A 22 -13.47 -4.87 -5.07
C GLY A 22 -12.89 -4.95 -6.47
N THR A 23 -13.52 -4.39 -7.50
CA THR A 23 -12.79 -4.02 -8.72
C THR A 23 -12.02 -2.73 -8.43
N GLY A 24 -11.10 -2.81 -7.48
CA GLY A 24 -10.09 -1.80 -7.30
C GLY A 24 -9.17 -1.89 -8.50
N VAL A 25 -9.49 -1.18 -9.58
CA VAL A 25 -8.42 -0.54 -10.34
C VAL A 25 -7.79 0.46 -9.37
N ALA A 26 -6.93 -0.04 -8.48
CA ALA A 26 -5.93 0.80 -7.85
C ALA A 26 -4.99 1.19 -9.00
N GLN A 27 -5.43 2.15 -9.81
CA GLN A 27 -4.52 3.06 -10.45
C GLN A 27 -3.74 3.66 -9.28
N ALA A 28 -2.54 3.14 -9.05
CA ALA A 28 -1.56 3.83 -8.25
C ALA A 28 -1.50 5.23 -8.85
N ASP A 29 -2.06 6.19 -8.14
CA ASP A 29 -2.01 7.58 -8.57
C ASP A 29 -0.54 7.92 -8.82
N PRO A 30 -0.13 8.21 -10.07
CA PRO A 30 1.26 8.48 -10.35
C PRO A 30 1.76 9.76 -9.67
N GLY A 31 0.87 10.55 -9.05
CA GLY A 31 1.13 11.89 -8.54
C GLY A 31 1.21 12.06 -7.01
N THR A 32 0.98 11.03 -6.18
CA THR A 32 0.96 11.18 -4.69
C THR A 32 2.01 10.37 -3.94
N GLY A 33 2.96 9.75 -4.65
CA GLY A 33 4.11 9.10 -4.02
C GLY A 33 4.98 10.08 -3.24
N ILE A 34 5.48 9.66 -2.07
CA ILE A 34 6.52 10.41 -1.37
C ILE A 34 7.80 10.26 -2.19
N CYS A 35 8.30 11.37 -2.71
CA CYS A 35 9.53 11.39 -3.51
C CYS A 35 10.69 12.01 -2.71
N ASN A 36 11.88 11.44 -2.87
CA ASN A 36 13.11 12.07 -2.40
C ASN A 36 13.73 12.95 -3.50
N GLN A 37 14.84 13.60 -3.15
CA GLN A 37 15.55 14.53 -4.06
C GLN A 37 16.30 13.85 -5.21
N LEU A 38 16.42 12.51 -5.17
CA LEU A 38 16.99 11.70 -6.25
C LEU A 38 15.92 11.24 -7.24
N ALA A 39 14.72 11.84 -7.19
CA ALA A 39 13.56 11.46 -8.00
C ALA A 39 13.12 9.99 -7.79
N MET A 40 13.44 9.41 -6.64
CA MET A 40 12.89 8.12 -6.22
C MET A 40 11.55 8.39 -5.54
N CYS A 41 10.49 7.76 -6.01
CA CYS A 41 9.13 7.95 -5.50
C CYS A 41 8.56 6.63 -5.00
N SER A 42 7.77 6.69 -3.92
CA SER A 42 6.98 5.56 -3.47
C SER A 42 5.72 5.36 -4.29
N TYR A 43 5.30 4.11 -4.36
CA TYR A 43 4.10 3.61 -4.99
C TYR A 43 3.36 2.73 -3.99
N VAL A 44 2.08 2.46 -4.26
CA VAL A 44 1.28 1.55 -3.44
C VAL A 44 0.95 0.30 -4.24
N TRP A 45 1.26 -0.86 -3.68
CA TRP A 45 0.75 -2.15 -4.12
C TRP A 45 -0.36 -2.61 -3.17
N CYS A 46 -1.42 -3.23 -3.70
CA CYS A 46 -2.53 -3.76 -2.91
C CYS A 46 -2.93 -5.17 -3.40
N PRO A 47 -3.64 -5.96 -2.57
CA PRO A 47 -4.09 -7.30 -2.96
C PRO A 47 -4.90 -7.29 -4.26
N GLY A 48 -4.52 -8.18 -5.19
CA GLY A 48 -5.14 -8.27 -6.52
C GLY A 48 -4.45 -7.44 -7.61
N SER A 49 -3.58 -6.49 -7.25
CA SER A 49 -2.72 -5.79 -8.22
C SER A 49 -1.56 -6.70 -8.67
N PRO A 50 -1.09 -6.58 -9.93
CA PRO A 50 0.10 -7.28 -10.37
C PRO A 50 1.31 -6.88 -9.51
N LEU A 51 2.13 -7.86 -9.15
CA LEU A 51 3.37 -7.59 -8.43
C LEU A 51 4.36 -6.85 -9.34
N PRO A 52 5.13 -5.88 -8.81
CA PRO A 52 6.12 -5.16 -9.61
C PRO A 52 7.30 -6.06 -10.02
N MET A 53 7.61 -7.07 -9.22
CA MET A 53 8.62 -8.09 -9.47
C MET A 53 8.17 -9.45 -8.90
N PRO A 54 8.55 -10.57 -9.53
CA PRO A 54 8.06 -11.90 -9.16
C PRO A 54 8.64 -12.44 -7.85
N ASP A 55 9.79 -11.92 -7.42
CA ASP A 55 10.49 -12.31 -6.20
C ASP A 55 10.09 -11.48 -4.96
N VAL A 56 9.10 -10.59 -5.10
CA VAL A 56 8.63 -9.74 -4.00
C VAL A 56 7.89 -10.55 -2.95
N VAL A 57 8.33 -10.44 -1.70
CA VAL A 57 7.71 -11.09 -0.54
C VAL A 57 6.97 -10.05 0.31
N TRP A 58 5.64 -10.08 0.25
CA TRP A 58 4.74 -9.20 1.01
C TRP A 58 3.64 -9.98 1.72
N ASP A 59 2.98 -9.32 2.67
CA ASP A 59 1.69 -9.79 3.18
C ASP A 59 0.62 -9.49 2.13
N MET A 60 0.24 -10.53 1.39
CA MET A 60 -0.71 -10.41 0.28
C MET A 60 -2.14 -10.01 0.70
N ASN A 61 -2.39 -9.75 1.98
CA ASN A 61 -3.70 -9.32 2.51
C ASN A 61 -3.75 -7.83 2.88
N ARG A 62 -2.66 -7.07 2.69
CA ARG A 62 -2.63 -5.63 2.99
C ARG A 62 -1.98 -4.85 1.86
N CYS A 63 -2.21 -3.54 1.85
CA CYS A 63 -1.49 -2.66 0.94
C CYS A 63 -0.08 -2.36 1.48
N HIS A 64 0.88 -2.23 0.56
CA HIS A 64 2.28 -1.98 0.83
C HIS A 64 2.74 -0.74 0.07
N HIS A 65 3.44 0.15 0.77
CA HIS A 65 4.22 1.20 0.13
C HIS A 65 5.54 0.61 -0.35
N TYR A 66 5.96 0.95 -1.56
CA TYR A 66 7.20 0.44 -2.11
C TYR A 66 7.86 1.42 -3.07
N TYR A 67 9.15 1.27 -3.27
CA TYR A 67 9.89 2.00 -4.29
C TYR A 67 11.01 1.12 -4.86
N GLY A 68 11.48 1.50 -6.05
CA GLY A 68 12.62 0.84 -6.68
C GLY A 68 13.93 1.26 -6.03
N GLY A 69 14.80 0.30 -5.73
CA GLY A 69 16.13 0.59 -5.18
C GLY A 69 16.85 -0.63 -4.63
N SER A 70 18.00 -0.41 -4.01
CA SER A 70 18.80 -1.46 -3.39
C SER A 70 19.38 -0.95 -2.07
N LEU A 71 19.33 -1.78 -1.02
CA LEU A 71 19.82 -1.38 0.30
C LEU A 71 21.24 -0.82 0.22
N GLY A 72 21.49 0.21 1.04
CA GLY A 72 22.79 0.87 1.14
C GLY A 72 23.10 1.85 0.01
N HIS A 73 22.18 2.06 -0.94
CA HIS A 73 22.30 3.14 -1.92
C HIS A 73 21.75 4.45 -1.35
N PRO A 74 22.27 5.61 -1.79
CA PRO A 74 21.76 6.91 -1.35
C PRO A 74 20.24 7.03 -1.57
N GLY A 75 19.52 7.52 -0.55
CA GLY A 75 18.07 7.71 -0.62
C GLY A 75 17.23 6.45 -0.36
N THR A 76 17.86 5.31 -0.04
CA THR A 76 17.19 4.04 0.33
C THR A 76 17.15 3.77 1.83
N GLU A 77 17.62 4.72 2.63
CA GLU A 77 17.76 4.55 4.07
C GLU A 77 16.39 4.27 4.73
N GLY A 78 16.32 3.26 5.59
CA GLY A 78 15.07 2.86 6.24
C GLY A 78 14.13 2.01 5.38
N GLY A 79 14.41 1.80 4.10
CA GLY A 79 13.69 0.82 3.27
C GLY A 79 13.96 -0.61 3.72
N ILE A 80 12.99 -1.50 3.53
CA ILE A 80 13.10 -2.94 3.82
C ILE A 80 13.19 -3.69 2.51
N GLN A 81 14.25 -4.46 2.27
CA GLN A 81 14.38 -5.21 1.03
C GLN A 81 13.41 -6.39 1.01
N VAL A 82 12.51 -6.38 0.03
CA VAL A 82 11.48 -7.40 -0.17
C VAL A 82 11.63 -8.13 -1.51
N GLY A 83 12.51 -7.62 -2.39
CA GLY A 83 12.91 -8.23 -3.65
C GLY A 83 14.25 -7.63 -4.15
N ALA A 84 14.78 -8.13 -5.26
CA ALA A 84 16.10 -7.77 -5.79
C ALA A 84 16.27 -6.26 -6.00
N HIS A 85 15.21 -5.57 -6.41
CA HIS A 85 15.21 -4.13 -6.64
C HIS A 85 14.00 -3.41 -6.04
N ILE A 86 13.33 -4.04 -5.07
CA ILE A 86 12.13 -3.49 -4.44
C ILE A 86 12.37 -3.35 -2.94
N LEU A 87 12.14 -2.13 -2.45
CA LEU A 87 12.17 -1.77 -1.05
C LEU A 87 10.75 -1.45 -0.59
N GLU A 88 10.31 -2.04 0.52
CA GLU A 88 9.08 -1.66 1.21
C GLU A 88 9.32 -0.40 2.06
N GLY A 89 8.33 0.49 2.05
CA GLY A 89 8.33 1.79 2.73
C GLY A 89 8.33 2.96 1.74
N ASP A 90 8.68 4.13 2.26
CA ASP A 90 8.90 5.34 1.49
C ASP A 90 10.40 5.65 1.38
N PRO A 91 10.87 6.27 0.28
CA PRO A 91 12.26 6.63 0.14
C PRO A 91 12.69 7.66 1.19
N SER A 92 13.92 7.52 1.69
CA SER A 92 14.43 8.42 2.73
C SER A 92 14.48 9.86 2.24
N PRO A 93 13.94 10.83 3.02
CA PRO A 93 14.22 12.24 2.82
C PRO A 93 15.66 12.59 3.24
N ALA A 94 16.24 11.80 4.14
CA ALA A 94 17.54 12.06 4.74
C ALA A 94 18.65 11.39 3.91
N ASN A 95 19.70 12.17 3.65
CA ASN A 95 21.01 11.74 3.14
C ASN A 95 21.20 11.58 1.64
N THR A 96 20.30 12.10 0.81
CA THR A 96 20.59 12.21 -0.64
C THR A 96 21.80 13.14 -0.92
N CYS A 97 22.12 14.05 0.02
CA CYS A 97 23.16 15.09 -0.16
C CYS A 97 24.10 15.22 1.06
N ASN A 98 24.43 14.12 1.75
CA ASN A 98 25.41 14.11 2.86
C ASN A 98 25.10 15.12 3.99
N GLY A 99 23.81 15.23 4.36
CA GLY A 99 23.31 16.19 5.36
C GLY A 99 22.87 17.55 4.80
N SER A 100 23.06 17.82 3.51
CA SER A 100 22.55 19.05 2.88
C SER A 100 21.06 18.94 2.54
N PRO A 101 20.29 20.04 2.67
CA PRO A 101 18.85 20.05 2.38
C PRO A 101 18.52 20.04 0.88
N ILE A 102 19.48 20.14 -0.03
CA ILE A 102 19.32 20.08 -1.49
C ILE A 102 20.59 19.56 -2.17
N CYS A 103 20.44 18.75 -3.21
CA CYS A 103 21.54 18.19 -4.01
C CYS A 103 21.77 19.10 -5.23
N LEU A 104 22.59 20.13 -5.08
CA LEU A 104 22.99 20.97 -6.20
C LEU A 104 24.21 20.33 -6.91
N PRO A 105 24.20 20.19 -8.25
CA PRO A 105 25.39 19.74 -8.97
C PRO A 105 26.50 20.80 -8.87
N GLY A 106 27.62 20.46 -8.22
CA GLY A 106 28.84 21.27 -8.20
C GLY A 106 29.29 21.86 -6.86
N LEU A 107 28.90 21.29 -5.72
CA LEU A 107 29.57 21.53 -4.43
C LEU A 107 30.67 20.49 -4.16
#